data_AF-A0A9Q8Z1X0-F1
#
_entry.id   AF-A0A9Q8Z1X0-F1
#
_cell.length_a   1.000
_cell.length_b   1.000
_cell.length_c   1.000
_cell.angle_alpha   90.00
_cell.angle_beta   90.00
_cell.angle_gamma   90.00
#
_symmetry.space_group_name_H-M   'P 1'
#
loop_
_entity.id
_entity.type
_entity.pdbx_description
1 polymer ?
#
loop_
_entity_poly.entity_id
_entity_poly.type
_entity_poly.pdbx_seq_one_letter_code
_entity_poly.pdbx_strand_id
1 'polypeptide(L)'
;MSPTPQYVPPSPASERSALDTAASLSNRDLAARVANLEALVQAQATGAQTSPGRLIPPCAKVRGVLSTSDSGHVRFIPSTKFPGSNGSVSDPQQTTRRSIDLSDGPYPLGKKQTNLTRLLIDLPSRRHCKQLKDVYFECFATLFHVLHDPTFNEQYAEFEKNPESMPLSWLALLFAILGTSVVALGASNELLNDLSRKNTVTDQVAELSERYRKAAFKCLEADNYLWQQNITTLQALVILIYSINHSHGQTWTLLGMTFHIALSLGCHIDPSEFGLDVVRSEERRRCWAGIMMLYMIQNMSMGHLGPDPWNASEGVRMPLDLNDSDLIPGEYELLVVPSRATQMSYLLFKFRLYHISNEISSVVRNSSQPPVTLIERLDERIVNEQRSWHDKYSADSAAAPLPTYHEVHLYILQGYSHQLMLLLHNHSIRTSMAGTSQRRLSVAKALSSAKEILRIHAIFFIRSEFSSFGWYLRGICSFHAYHAAVSLIVVIAEHTWNDAFEDIIPLVQDCVARFEALTEVSIICNKAVPVLQSML
;
A
#
# COMPACT_ATOMS: atom_id res chain seq x y z
N MET A 1 13.99 71.86 22.20
CA MET A 1 12.84 72.06 23.11
C MET A 1 11.64 72.42 22.23
N SER A 2 10.58 71.60 22.35
CA SER A 2 9.18 71.50 21.84
C SER A 2 8.53 72.68 21.06
N PRO A 3 7.33 72.54 20.40
CA PRO A 3 6.32 71.43 20.40
C PRO A 3 5.64 71.06 19.04
N THR A 4 4.83 70.00 19.06
CA THR A 4 3.89 69.50 18.02
C THR A 4 2.56 70.28 17.94
N PRO A 5 1.85 70.31 16.77
CA PRO A 5 0.43 70.67 16.69
C PRO A 5 -0.51 69.51 16.25
N GLN A 6 -1.72 69.50 16.82
CA GLN A 6 -2.85 68.61 16.54
C GLN A 6 -3.64 69.02 15.28
N TYR A 7 -4.30 68.06 14.60
CA TYR A 7 -5.23 68.31 13.49
C TYR A 7 -6.63 67.70 13.76
N VAL A 8 -7.67 68.43 13.34
CA VAL A 8 -9.11 68.19 13.55
C VAL A 8 -9.77 67.81 12.20
N PRO A 9 -10.68 66.81 12.13
CA PRO A 9 -11.36 66.44 10.87
C PRO A 9 -12.60 67.32 10.53
N PRO A 10 -12.95 67.52 9.24
CA PRO A 10 -14.13 68.29 8.82
C PRO A 10 -15.43 67.46 8.69
N SER A 11 -16.56 68.19 8.60
CA SER A 11 -17.98 67.81 8.79
C SER A 11 -18.71 67.21 7.54
N PRO A 12 -19.76 66.35 7.70
CA PRO A 12 -20.25 65.41 6.67
C PRO A 12 -21.40 65.91 5.77
N ALA A 13 -21.39 67.16 5.33
CA ALA A 13 -22.51 67.72 4.54
C ALA A 13 -22.35 67.64 3.00
N SER A 14 -21.23 67.16 2.46
CA SER A 14 -20.96 67.13 1.01
C SER A 14 -21.08 65.76 0.33
N GLU A 15 -21.26 64.66 1.07
CA GLU A 15 -21.22 63.30 0.49
C GLU A 15 -22.56 62.78 -0.07
N ARG A 16 -23.71 63.36 0.31
CA ARG A 16 -25.01 62.80 -0.07
C ARG A 16 -25.45 63.06 -1.51
N SER A 17 -24.91 64.06 -2.22
CA SER A 17 -25.33 64.36 -3.59
C SER A 17 -24.60 63.54 -4.67
N ALA A 18 -23.43 62.95 -4.36
CA ALA A 18 -22.63 62.20 -5.34
C ALA A 18 -23.03 60.71 -5.42
N LEU A 19 -23.61 60.16 -4.35
CA LEU A 19 -23.96 58.73 -4.25
C LEU A 19 -25.19 58.34 -5.07
N ASP A 20 -26.20 59.21 -5.19
CA ASP A 20 -27.45 58.88 -5.89
C ASP A 20 -27.29 58.84 -7.43
N THR A 21 -26.32 59.58 -7.97
CA THR A 21 -26.07 59.60 -9.42
C THR A 21 -25.30 58.36 -9.90
N ALA A 22 -24.38 57.84 -9.08
CA ALA A 22 -23.56 56.66 -9.38
C ALA A 22 -24.34 55.34 -9.31
N ALA A 23 -25.33 55.23 -8.41
CA ALA A 23 -26.16 54.03 -8.27
C ALA A 23 -27.09 53.78 -9.47
N SER A 24 -27.48 54.84 -10.19
CA SER A 24 -28.38 54.73 -11.36
C SER A 24 -27.66 54.21 -12.63
N LEU A 25 -26.37 54.54 -12.80
CA LEU A 25 -25.56 54.11 -13.95
C LEU A 25 -25.09 52.65 -13.81
N SER A 26 -24.79 52.20 -12.58
CA SER A 26 -24.40 50.82 -12.27
C SER A 26 -25.51 49.79 -12.56
N ASN A 27 -26.77 50.15 -12.31
CA ASN A 27 -27.89 49.22 -12.48
C ASN A 27 -28.28 48.96 -13.95
N ARG A 28 -28.10 49.95 -14.85
CA ARG A 28 -28.37 49.76 -16.28
C ARG A 28 -27.37 48.82 -16.95
N ASP A 29 -26.13 48.82 -16.49
CA ASP A 29 -25.05 47.98 -17.03
C ASP A 29 -25.17 46.52 -16.54
N LEU A 30 -25.69 46.32 -15.33
CA LEU A 30 -25.98 44.99 -14.78
C LEU A 30 -27.13 44.30 -15.53
N ALA A 31 -28.21 45.04 -15.84
CA ALA A 31 -29.36 44.51 -16.56
C ALA A 31 -29.00 44.06 -18.00
N ALA A 32 -28.15 44.83 -18.69
CA ALA A 32 -27.65 44.46 -20.02
C ALA A 32 -26.78 43.19 -20.00
N ARG A 33 -25.97 43.00 -18.94
CA ARG A 33 -25.13 41.81 -18.78
C ARG A 33 -25.94 40.55 -18.45
N VAL A 34 -27.01 40.68 -17.68
CA VAL A 34 -27.93 39.56 -17.38
C VAL A 34 -28.68 39.13 -18.65
N ALA A 35 -29.19 40.07 -19.43
CA ALA A 35 -29.87 39.74 -20.70
C ALA A 35 -28.94 39.03 -21.71
N ASN A 36 -27.66 39.42 -21.78
CA ASN A 36 -26.67 38.74 -22.62
C ASN A 36 -26.34 37.32 -22.13
N LEU A 37 -26.33 37.09 -20.82
CA LEU A 37 -26.11 35.75 -20.25
C LEU A 37 -27.32 34.84 -20.51
N GLU A 38 -28.54 35.35 -20.40
CA GLU A 38 -29.75 34.59 -20.70
C GLU A 38 -29.83 34.20 -22.19
N ALA A 39 -29.40 35.09 -23.09
CA ALA A 39 -29.29 34.79 -24.53
C ALA A 39 -28.23 33.71 -24.84
N LEU A 40 -27.08 33.74 -24.16
CA LEU A 40 -26.02 32.72 -24.29
C LEU A 40 -26.46 31.35 -23.77
N VAL A 41 -27.23 31.32 -22.68
CA VAL A 41 -27.77 30.08 -22.11
C VAL A 41 -28.86 29.48 -23.01
N GLN A 42 -29.70 30.30 -23.65
CA GLN A 42 -30.68 29.82 -24.63
C GLN A 42 -30.03 29.32 -25.93
N ALA A 43 -28.92 29.91 -26.36
CA ALA A 43 -28.15 29.43 -27.51
C ALA A 43 -27.47 28.07 -27.26
N GLN A 44 -27.08 27.77 -26.00
CA GLN A 44 -26.54 26.46 -25.63
C GLN A 44 -27.61 25.35 -25.53
N ALA A 45 -28.86 25.70 -25.26
CA ALA A 45 -29.95 24.73 -25.13
C ALA A 45 -30.50 24.20 -26.47
N THR A 46 -30.20 24.86 -27.59
CA THR A 46 -30.80 24.55 -28.91
C THR A 46 -29.86 23.83 -29.89
N GLY A 47 -28.59 23.59 -29.51
CA GLY A 47 -27.56 23.01 -30.37
C GLY A 47 -27.43 21.48 -30.34
N ALA A 48 -28.51 20.72 -30.14
CA ALA A 48 -28.48 19.25 -30.19
C ALA A 48 -29.25 18.73 -31.42
N GLN A 49 -28.59 18.70 -32.58
CA GLN A 49 -28.98 17.85 -33.70
C GLN A 49 -27.80 16.97 -34.12
N THR A 50 -28.11 15.70 -34.27
CA THR A 50 -27.23 14.53 -34.35
C THR A 50 -26.55 14.37 -35.70
N SER A 51 -25.25 14.03 -35.69
CA SER A 51 -24.55 13.34 -36.79
C SER A 51 -23.72 12.20 -36.21
N PRO A 52 -23.72 10.98 -36.79
CA PRO A 52 -23.05 9.83 -36.20
C PRO A 52 -21.58 9.79 -36.65
N GLY A 53 -20.65 10.06 -35.73
CA GLY A 53 -19.22 9.94 -36.02
C GLY A 53 -18.34 10.12 -34.79
N ARG A 54 -17.67 9.03 -34.38
CA ARG A 54 -16.65 8.92 -33.32
C ARG A 54 -17.04 9.49 -31.94
N LEU A 55 -17.27 8.57 -31.00
CA LEU A 55 -17.21 8.87 -29.56
C LEU A 55 -15.78 9.28 -29.20
N ILE A 56 -15.50 10.58 -29.25
CA ILE A 56 -14.39 11.18 -28.50
C ILE A 56 -14.82 11.11 -27.03
N PRO A 57 -14.00 10.59 -26.10
CA PRO A 57 -14.36 10.59 -24.69
C PRO A 57 -14.69 12.02 -24.24
N PRO A 58 -15.72 12.23 -23.40
CA PRO A 58 -16.01 13.56 -22.88
C PRO A 58 -14.75 14.09 -22.19
N CYS A 59 -14.32 15.28 -22.62
CA CYS A 59 -13.09 15.96 -22.18
C CYS A 59 -12.87 15.75 -20.68
N ALA A 60 -11.96 14.84 -20.31
CA ALA A 60 -11.58 14.64 -18.93
C ALA A 60 -11.08 15.99 -18.40
N LYS A 61 -11.55 16.41 -17.23
CA LYS A 61 -10.98 17.57 -16.54
C LYS A 61 -9.52 17.22 -16.27
N VAL A 62 -8.60 17.68 -17.11
CA VAL A 62 -7.16 17.45 -16.93
C VAL A 62 -6.74 18.07 -15.60
N ARG A 63 -6.52 17.24 -14.57
CA ARG A 63 -6.17 17.69 -13.22
C ARG A 63 -4.73 18.20 -13.12
N GLY A 64 -3.88 17.82 -14.07
CA GLY A 64 -2.51 18.31 -14.19
C GLY A 64 -1.72 17.54 -15.25
N VAL A 65 -0.42 17.82 -15.31
CA VAL A 65 0.51 17.19 -16.27
C VAL A 65 1.76 16.68 -15.56
N LEU A 66 2.39 15.67 -16.13
CA LEU A 66 3.69 15.19 -15.69
C LEU A 66 4.79 15.91 -16.47
N SER A 67 5.76 16.48 -15.76
CA SER A 67 6.99 17.04 -16.32
C SER A 67 8.14 16.10 -16.02
N THR A 68 8.87 15.70 -17.05
CA THR A 68 10.07 14.86 -16.92
C THR A 68 11.31 15.67 -17.28
N SER A 69 12.35 15.65 -16.44
CA SER A 69 13.64 16.29 -16.73
C SER A 69 14.51 15.41 -17.63
N ASP A 70 15.57 15.99 -18.22
CA ASP A 70 16.56 15.25 -19.01
C ASP A 70 17.28 14.16 -18.19
N SER A 71 17.36 14.33 -16.88
CA SER A 71 17.89 13.34 -15.93
C SER A 71 16.89 12.23 -15.55
N GLY A 72 15.70 12.20 -16.17
CA GLY A 72 14.68 11.17 -15.95
C GLY A 72 13.82 11.37 -14.70
N HIS A 73 13.96 12.49 -13.99
CA HIS A 73 13.14 12.81 -12.82
C HIS A 73 11.78 13.35 -13.24
N VAL A 74 10.74 13.02 -12.48
CA VAL A 74 9.34 13.33 -12.78
C VAL A 74 8.76 14.21 -11.70
N ARG A 75 7.91 15.16 -12.11
CA ARG A 75 7.11 15.99 -11.21
C ARG A 75 5.71 16.15 -11.77
N PHE A 76 4.70 16.01 -10.93
CA PHE A 76 3.33 16.38 -11.21
C PHE A 76 3.14 17.90 -11.04
N ILE A 77 2.54 18.52 -12.05
CA ILE A 77 2.18 19.94 -12.08
C ILE A 77 0.66 20.03 -12.12
N PRO A 78 0.01 20.49 -11.03
CA PRO A 78 -1.43 20.70 -11.00
C PRO A 78 -1.89 21.66 -12.10
N SER A 79 -3.03 21.36 -12.72
CA SER A 79 -3.67 22.22 -13.70
C SER A 79 -4.31 23.41 -13.00
N THR A 80 -3.93 24.62 -13.40
CA THR A 80 -4.56 25.88 -12.96
C THR A 80 -5.71 26.31 -13.87
N LYS A 81 -6.11 25.46 -14.84
CA LYS A 81 -7.13 25.82 -15.82
C LYS A 81 -8.52 25.81 -15.21
N PHE A 82 -9.11 27.00 -15.08
CA PHE A 82 -10.55 27.15 -14.91
C PHE A 82 -11.28 26.84 -16.22
N PRO A 83 -12.54 26.37 -16.20
CA PRO A 83 -13.31 26.17 -17.42
C PRO A 83 -13.35 27.47 -18.26
N GLY A 84 -12.74 27.47 -19.45
CA GLY A 84 -12.72 28.60 -20.38
C GLY A 84 -11.37 29.28 -20.64
N SER A 85 -10.25 28.85 -20.05
CA SER A 85 -8.91 29.42 -20.35
C SER A 85 -8.09 28.56 -21.33
N ASN A 86 -7.67 29.18 -22.45
CA ASN A 86 -6.88 28.54 -23.52
C ASN A 86 -5.34 28.62 -23.30
N GLY A 87 -4.87 28.99 -22.11
CA GLY A 87 -3.43 29.08 -21.82
C GLY A 87 -2.74 27.73 -21.67
N SER A 88 -1.43 27.63 -21.93
CA SER A 88 -0.61 26.45 -21.58
C SER A 88 -0.48 26.31 -20.06
N VAL A 89 -0.42 25.09 -19.53
CA VAL A 89 -0.11 24.85 -18.10
C VAL A 89 1.34 25.26 -17.86
N SER A 90 1.56 26.49 -17.42
CA SER A 90 2.88 26.99 -17.02
C SER A 90 3.00 26.90 -15.50
N ASP A 91 3.97 26.14 -14.99
CA ASP A 91 4.33 26.17 -13.56
C ASP A 91 4.97 27.54 -13.24
N PRO A 92 4.30 28.41 -12.45
CA PRO A 92 4.86 29.72 -12.09
C PRO A 92 6.18 29.59 -11.30
N GLN A 93 6.38 28.46 -10.61
CA GLN A 93 7.60 28.17 -9.84
C GLN A 93 8.76 27.72 -10.73
N GLN A 94 8.52 27.01 -11.84
CA GLN A 94 9.59 26.71 -12.81
C GLN A 94 10.03 27.97 -13.57
N THR A 95 9.10 28.86 -13.88
CA THR A 95 9.41 30.12 -14.57
C THR A 95 10.30 31.04 -13.72
N THR A 96 10.20 30.95 -12.39
CA THR A 96 11.05 31.67 -11.42
C THR A 96 12.33 30.92 -11.03
N ARG A 97 12.45 29.60 -11.30
CA ARG A 97 13.63 28.76 -10.95
C ARG A 97 14.87 28.97 -11.82
N ARG A 98 14.88 29.94 -12.74
CA ARG A 98 16.08 30.25 -13.55
C ARG A 98 17.24 30.89 -12.79
N SER A 99 17.14 31.15 -11.48
CA SER A 99 18.17 31.92 -10.78
C SER A 99 19.13 31.15 -9.87
N ILE A 100 18.73 30.17 -9.04
CA ILE A 100 19.69 29.45 -8.15
C ILE A 100 19.18 28.05 -7.77
N ASP A 101 19.96 26.98 -8.04
CA ASP A 101 19.75 25.65 -7.47
C ASP A 101 20.36 25.59 -6.06
N LEU A 102 19.51 25.53 -5.05
CA LEU A 102 19.93 25.44 -3.65
C LEU A 102 19.99 23.99 -3.14
N SER A 103 19.66 23.00 -3.97
CA SER A 103 19.63 21.59 -3.56
C SER A 103 21.00 20.99 -3.21
N ASP A 104 22.07 21.69 -3.59
CA ASP A 104 23.48 21.36 -3.29
C ASP A 104 24.01 22.00 -1.99
N GLY A 105 23.16 22.64 -1.18
CA GLY A 105 23.59 23.34 0.04
C GLY A 105 24.08 22.39 1.17
N PRO A 106 24.92 22.88 2.11
CA PRO A 106 25.54 22.07 3.18
C PRO A 106 24.57 21.79 4.36
N TYR A 107 23.31 21.49 4.07
CA TYR A 107 22.30 21.12 5.04
C TYR A 107 22.04 19.60 5.04
N PRO A 108 21.41 19.03 6.08
CA PRO A 108 21.32 17.56 6.25
C PRO A 108 20.67 16.78 5.09
N LEU A 109 19.91 17.48 4.22
CA LEU A 109 19.17 16.93 3.08
C LEU A 109 19.68 17.48 1.74
N GLY A 110 20.89 18.05 1.71
CA GLY A 110 21.54 18.51 0.48
C GLY A 110 22.18 17.35 -0.27
N LYS A 111 22.45 17.56 -1.56
CA LYS A 111 23.09 16.55 -2.42
C LYS A 111 24.44 16.12 -1.85
N LYS A 112 24.60 14.82 -1.61
CA LYS A 112 25.89 14.26 -1.18
C LYS A 112 26.64 13.67 -2.36
N GLN A 113 27.88 14.11 -2.54
CA GLN A 113 28.74 13.53 -3.56
C GLN A 113 29.17 12.12 -3.15
N THR A 114 28.55 11.13 -3.78
CA THR A 114 28.84 9.72 -3.55
C THR A 114 29.50 9.13 -4.79
N ASN A 115 30.58 8.38 -4.60
CA ASN A 115 31.27 7.72 -5.68
C ASN A 115 30.53 6.43 -6.08
N LEU A 116 29.99 6.38 -7.30
CA LEU A 116 29.29 5.22 -7.87
C LEU A 116 30.09 3.92 -7.72
N THR A 117 31.40 3.97 -7.93
CA THR A 117 32.29 2.81 -7.77
C THR A 117 32.22 2.23 -6.35
N ARG A 118 32.08 3.07 -5.31
CA ARG A 118 31.92 2.58 -3.93
C ARG A 118 30.58 1.88 -3.72
N LEU A 119 29.51 2.38 -4.32
CA LEU A 119 28.18 1.74 -4.24
C LEU A 119 28.18 0.40 -4.97
N LEU A 120 28.87 0.29 -6.11
CA LEU A 120 29.01 -0.96 -6.83
C LEU A 120 29.85 -2.00 -6.06
N ILE A 121 30.82 -1.58 -5.25
CA ILE A 121 31.59 -2.47 -4.37
C ILE A 121 30.74 -3.04 -3.23
N ASP A 122 29.70 -2.31 -2.77
CA ASP A 122 28.80 -2.77 -1.71
C ASP A 122 27.86 -3.91 -2.17
N LEU A 123 27.77 -4.19 -3.48
CA LEU A 123 27.00 -5.30 -4.02
C LEU A 123 27.69 -6.65 -3.74
N PRO A 124 26.93 -7.74 -3.50
CA PRO A 124 27.51 -9.07 -3.46
C PRO A 124 27.96 -9.50 -4.87
N SER A 125 28.59 -10.67 -4.97
CA SER A 125 28.99 -11.24 -6.26
C SER A 125 27.80 -11.28 -7.25
N ARG A 126 28.08 -11.23 -8.56
CA ARG A 126 27.03 -11.28 -9.60
C ARG A 126 26.12 -12.50 -9.44
N ARG A 127 26.71 -13.65 -9.10
CA ARG A 127 26.00 -14.89 -8.77
C ARG A 127 25.02 -14.67 -7.61
N HIS A 128 25.49 -14.14 -6.47
CA HIS A 128 24.64 -13.90 -5.31
C HIS A 128 23.57 -12.83 -5.58
N CYS A 129 23.90 -11.77 -6.35
CA CYS A 129 22.92 -10.78 -6.79
C CYS A 129 21.77 -11.46 -7.54
N LYS A 130 22.08 -12.34 -8.50
CA LYS A 130 21.09 -13.05 -9.29
C LYS A 130 20.23 -13.97 -8.41
N GLN A 131 20.86 -14.76 -7.54
CA GLN A 131 20.14 -15.69 -6.66
C GLN A 131 19.18 -14.96 -5.70
N LEU A 132 19.63 -13.85 -5.09
CA LEU A 132 18.77 -13.02 -4.23
C LEU A 132 17.65 -12.36 -5.05
N LYS A 133 17.95 -11.82 -6.23
CA LYS A 133 16.93 -11.29 -7.15
C LYS A 133 15.85 -12.33 -7.45
N ASP A 134 16.25 -13.55 -7.79
CA ASP A 134 15.31 -14.64 -8.11
C ASP A 134 14.43 -14.98 -6.87
N VAL A 135 15.00 -15.02 -5.65
CA VAL A 135 14.25 -15.18 -4.38
C VAL A 135 13.20 -14.08 -4.17
N TYR A 136 13.50 -12.82 -4.52
CA TYR A 136 12.51 -11.74 -4.43
C TYR A 136 11.29 -11.99 -5.32
N PHE A 137 11.52 -12.36 -6.58
CA PHE A 137 10.44 -12.59 -7.54
C PHE A 137 9.61 -13.82 -7.20
N GLU A 138 10.23 -14.88 -6.67
CA GLU A 138 9.55 -16.11 -6.26
C GLU A 138 8.75 -15.97 -4.96
N CYS A 139 9.10 -15.02 -4.10
CA CYS A 139 8.47 -14.84 -2.78
C CYS A 139 7.71 -13.52 -2.67
N PHE A 140 8.43 -12.40 -2.58
CA PHE A 140 7.84 -11.11 -2.22
C PHE A 140 7.07 -10.45 -3.36
N ALA A 141 7.56 -10.54 -4.60
CA ALA A 141 6.86 -9.98 -5.76
C ALA A 141 5.49 -10.66 -5.97
N THR A 142 5.33 -11.92 -5.56
CA THR A 142 4.05 -12.63 -5.66
C THR A 142 2.96 -12.08 -4.72
N LEU A 143 3.36 -11.43 -3.61
CA LEU A 143 2.45 -10.89 -2.59
C LEU A 143 2.31 -9.37 -2.68
N PHE A 144 3.35 -8.70 -3.16
CA PHE A 144 3.47 -7.24 -3.21
C PHE A 144 4.06 -6.82 -4.57
N HIS A 145 3.27 -7.07 -5.62
CA HIS A 145 3.66 -6.91 -7.01
C HIS A 145 3.63 -5.43 -7.43
N VAL A 146 4.67 -4.68 -7.04
CA VAL A 146 4.81 -3.24 -7.33
C VAL A 146 5.65 -2.92 -8.57
N LEU A 147 6.37 -3.93 -9.07
CA LEU A 147 7.24 -3.82 -10.24
C LEU A 147 6.54 -4.39 -11.47
N HIS A 148 7.01 -4.00 -12.65
CA HIS A 148 6.80 -4.75 -13.88
C HIS A 148 8.01 -5.67 -14.09
N ASP A 149 7.82 -6.98 -13.91
CA ASP A 149 8.89 -7.98 -13.92
C ASP A 149 9.71 -7.96 -15.23
N PRO A 150 9.10 -7.85 -16.44
CA PRO A 150 9.87 -7.76 -17.69
C PRO A 150 10.78 -6.53 -17.72
N THR A 151 10.25 -5.35 -17.38
CA THR A 151 11.03 -4.09 -17.36
C THR A 151 12.24 -4.21 -16.43
N PHE A 152 12.03 -4.73 -15.22
CA PHE A 152 13.13 -4.88 -14.27
C PHE A 152 14.19 -5.88 -14.75
N ASN A 153 13.77 -7.00 -15.35
CA ASN A 153 14.70 -8.01 -15.84
C ASN A 153 15.53 -7.52 -17.04
N GLU A 154 14.95 -6.71 -17.93
CA GLU A 154 15.68 -6.04 -19.01
C GLU A 154 16.74 -5.09 -18.45
N GLN A 155 16.38 -4.25 -17.48
CA GLN A 155 17.32 -3.35 -16.80
C GLN A 155 18.40 -4.12 -16.04
N TYR A 156 18.07 -5.26 -15.44
CA TYR A 156 19.05 -6.12 -14.78
C TYR A 156 20.05 -6.72 -15.78
N ALA A 157 19.59 -7.13 -16.95
CA ALA A 157 20.47 -7.62 -18.02
C ALA A 157 21.41 -6.52 -18.56
N GLU A 158 20.95 -5.26 -18.59
CA GLU A 158 21.80 -4.11 -18.90
C GLU A 158 22.84 -3.88 -17.81
N PHE A 159 22.43 -3.94 -16.54
CA PHE A 159 23.33 -3.85 -15.39
C PHE A 159 24.42 -4.94 -15.38
N GLU A 160 24.13 -6.15 -15.86
CA GLU A 160 25.14 -7.20 -16.00
C GLU A 160 26.19 -6.88 -17.06
N LYS A 161 25.82 -6.14 -18.11
CA LYS A 161 26.73 -5.72 -19.19
C LYS A 161 27.52 -4.47 -18.82
N ASN A 162 26.86 -3.47 -18.27
CA ASN A 162 27.46 -2.17 -17.96
C ASN A 162 26.95 -1.59 -16.63
N PRO A 163 27.52 -2.02 -15.49
CA PRO A 163 27.05 -1.61 -14.16
C PRO A 163 27.15 -0.11 -13.90
N GLU A 164 28.14 0.56 -14.49
CA GLU A 164 28.41 1.99 -14.29
C GLU A 164 27.40 2.90 -15.01
N SER A 165 26.65 2.35 -15.97
CA SER A 165 25.60 3.10 -16.67
C SER A 165 24.26 3.14 -15.94
N MET A 166 24.10 2.35 -14.88
CA MET A 166 22.81 2.25 -14.21
C MET A 166 22.48 3.49 -13.38
N PRO A 167 21.22 3.99 -13.44
CA PRO A 167 20.76 5.07 -12.58
C PRO A 167 20.89 4.72 -11.09
N LEU A 168 21.20 5.71 -10.25
CA LEU A 168 21.34 5.52 -8.81
C LEU A 168 20.02 5.07 -8.15
N SER A 169 18.87 5.58 -8.62
CA SER A 169 17.54 5.09 -8.20
C SER A 169 17.33 3.62 -8.52
N TRP A 170 17.86 3.12 -9.64
CA TRP A 170 17.78 1.70 -9.97
C TRP A 170 18.70 0.85 -9.10
N LEU A 171 19.91 1.31 -8.80
CA LEU A 171 20.78 0.65 -7.83
C LEU A 171 20.15 0.63 -6.43
N ALA A 172 19.46 1.69 -6.03
CA ALA A 172 18.69 1.71 -4.80
C ALA A 172 17.59 0.64 -4.79
N LEU A 173 16.85 0.51 -5.90
CA LEU A 173 15.83 -0.53 -6.08
C LEU A 173 16.45 -1.93 -5.99
N LEU A 174 17.58 -2.17 -6.66
CA LEU A 174 18.28 -3.45 -6.58
C LEU A 174 18.68 -3.78 -5.14
N PHE A 175 19.31 -2.86 -4.41
CA PHE A 175 19.65 -3.08 -3.00
C PHE A 175 18.42 -3.31 -2.12
N ALA A 176 17.31 -2.63 -2.38
CA ALA A 176 16.04 -2.88 -1.68
C ALA A 176 15.52 -4.30 -1.94
N ILE A 177 15.57 -4.77 -3.19
CA ILE A 177 15.25 -6.15 -3.59
C ILE A 177 16.16 -7.15 -2.85
N LEU A 178 17.47 -6.94 -2.88
CA LEU A 178 18.44 -7.82 -2.22
C LEU A 178 18.19 -7.89 -0.70
N GLY A 179 18.00 -6.74 -0.04
CA GLY A 179 17.70 -6.65 1.39
C GLY A 179 16.41 -7.36 1.78
N THR A 180 15.36 -7.21 0.95
CA THR A 180 14.07 -7.89 1.16
C THR A 180 14.22 -9.40 1.03
N SER A 181 14.98 -9.85 0.02
CA SER A 181 15.17 -11.28 -0.30
C SER A 181 15.78 -12.06 0.86
N VAL A 182 16.69 -11.44 1.59
CA VAL A 182 17.36 -12.05 2.76
C VAL A 182 16.34 -12.53 3.80
N VAL A 183 15.21 -11.83 3.97
CA VAL A 183 14.15 -12.19 4.93
C VAL A 183 13.46 -13.52 4.59
N ALA A 184 13.46 -13.90 3.30
CA ALA A 184 12.92 -15.17 2.83
C ALA A 184 13.89 -16.35 2.95
N LEU A 185 15.16 -16.11 3.29
CA LEU A 185 16.16 -17.18 3.41
C LEU A 185 15.93 -17.98 4.70
N GLY A 186 15.83 -19.30 4.56
CA GLY A 186 15.72 -20.24 5.68
C GLY A 186 17.09 -20.66 6.24
N ALA A 187 17.07 -21.34 7.39
CA ALA A 187 18.28 -21.81 8.08
C ALA A 187 19.18 -22.72 7.24
N SER A 188 18.61 -23.45 6.29
CA SER A 188 19.32 -24.37 5.39
C SER A 188 19.87 -23.69 4.13
N ASN A 189 19.63 -22.40 3.92
CA ASN A 189 20.04 -21.73 2.68
C ASN A 189 21.53 -21.33 2.74
N GLU A 190 22.32 -21.89 1.82
CA GLU A 190 23.77 -21.68 1.73
C GLU A 190 24.18 -20.21 1.57
N LEU A 191 23.32 -19.38 0.97
CA LEU A 191 23.58 -17.94 0.77
C LEU A 191 23.86 -17.20 2.07
N LEU A 192 23.22 -17.59 3.17
CA LEU A 192 23.44 -16.92 4.45
C LEU A 192 24.87 -17.15 4.97
N ASN A 193 25.38 -18.37 4.82
CA ASN A 193 26.74 -18.75 5.24
C ASN A 193 27.82 -18.17 4.32
N ASP A 194 27.49 -17.99 3.04
CA ASP A 194 28.39 -17.37 2.06
C ASP A 194 28.50 -15.84 2.27
N LEU A 195 27.41 -15.19 2.68
CA LEU A 195 27.32 -13.72 2.76
C LEU A 195 27.56 -13.13 4.16
N SER A 196 27.36 -13.92 5.22
CA SER A 196 27.53 -13.50 6.62
C SER A 196 28.44 -14.45 7.40
N ARG A 197 29.09 -13.91 8.42
CA ARG A 197 29.92 -14.65 9.38
C ARG A 197 29.29 -14.74 10.77
N LYS A 198 28.02 -14.35 10.90
CA LYS A 198 27.27 -14.47 12.16
C LYS A 198 26.92 -15.93 12.44
N ASN A 199 26.75 -16.25 13.72
CA ASN A 199 26.58 -17.62 14.19
C ASN A 199 25.13 -18.12 14.13
N THR A 200 24.15 -17.21 14.17
CA THR A 200 22.72 -17.55 14.14
C THR A 200 22.08 -17.03 12.86
N VAL A 201 21.08 -17.77 12.36
CA VAL A 201 20.31 -17.40 11.16
C VAL A 201 19.66 -16.03 11.34
N THR A 202 19.08 -15.77 12.52
CA THR A 202 18.46 -14.49 12.85
C THR A 202 19.45 -13.33 12.76
N ASP A 203 20.67 -13.50 13.28
CA ASP A 203 21.72 -12.46 13.20
C ASP A 203 22.25 -12.27 11.78
N GLN A 204 22.39 -13.36 11.01
CA GLN A 204 22.80 -13.31 9.60
C GLN A 204 21.78 -12.53 8.76
N VAL A 205 20.49 -12.85 8.92
CA VAL A 205 19.38 -12.17 8.23
C VAL A 205 19.34 -10.69 8.62
N ALA A 206 19.46 -10.37 9.91
CA ALA A 206 19.46 -8.99 10.39
C ALA A 206 20.65 -8.20 9.83
N GLU A 207 21.86 -8.76 9.85
CA GLU A 207 23.06 -8.11 9.33
C GLU A 207 22.95 -7.81 7.83
N LEU A 208 22.57 -8.82 7.03
CA LEU A 208 22.52 -8.70 5.58
C LEU A 208 21.39 -7.76 5.12
N SER A 209 20.22 -7.88 5.73
CA SER A 209 19.09 -6.97 5.47
C SER A 209 19.50 -5.53 5.77
N GLU A 210 20.17 -5.30 6.90
CA GLU A 210 20.66 -3.97 7.29
C GLU A 210 21.74 -3.43 6.35
N ARG A 211 22.67 -4.28 5.92
CA ARG A 211 23.75 -3.93 4.98
C ARG A 211 23.17 -3.43 3.66
N TYR A 212 22.28 -4.19 3.04
CA TYR A 212 21.68 -3.82 1.76
C TYR A 212 20.71 -2.64 1.89
N ARG A 213 19.93 -2.57 2.98
CA ARG A 213 19.09 -1.41 3.29
C ARG A 213 19.89 -0.12 3.39
N LYS A 214 21.02 -0.13 4.10
CA LYS A 214 21.94 1.02 4.17
C LYS A 214 22.46 1.41 2.79
N ALA A 215 22.86 0.44 1.98
CA ALA A 215 23.33 0.70 0.62
C ALA A 215 22.23 1.32 -0.27
N ALA A 216 20.98 0.85 -0.15
CA ALA A 216 19.84 1.45 -0.85
C ALA A 216 19.65 2.93 -0.47
N PHE A 217 19.69 3.27 0.82
CA PHE A 217 19.59 4.66 1.28
C PHE A 217 20.78 5.52 0.83
N LYS A 218 22.00 4.97 0.77
CA LYS A 218 23.15 5.70 0.19
C LYS A 218 22.92 6.01 -1.29
N CYS A 219 22.35 5.08 -2.06
CA CYS A 219 22.02 5.31 -3.47
C CYS A 219 20.94 6.39 -3.62
N LEU A 220 19.86 6.32 -2.82
CA LEU A 220 18.78 7.33 -2.83
C LEU A 220 19.31 8.72 -2.47
N GLU A 221 20.15 8.82 -1.44
CA GLU A 221 20.78 10.07 -1.00
C GLU A 221 21.70 10.66 -2.08
N ALA A 222 22.47 9.81 -2.77
CA ALA A 222 23.29 10.21 -3.90
C ALA A 222 22.46 10.67 -5.11
N ASP A 223 21.28 10.08 -5.32
CA ASP A 223 20.32 10.46 -6.37
C ASP A 223 19.48 11.69 -6.00
N ASN A 224 19.72 12.30 -4.83
CA ASN A 224 19.01 13.48 -4.36
C ASN A 224 17.48 13.27 -4.27
N TYR A 225 17.06 12.07 -3.84
CA TYR A 225 15.66 11.61 -3.89
C TYR A 225 14.63 12.47 -3.14
N LEU A 226 15.04 13.42 -2.32
CA LEU A 226 14.13 14.35 -1.64
C LEU A 226 13.73 15.54 -2.53
N TRP A 227 14.50 15.81 -3.58
CA TRP A 227 14.27 16.91 -4.50
C TRP A 227 14.05 16.45 -5.94
N GLN A 228 14.67 15.33 -6.32
CA GLN A 228 14.62 14.76 -7.65
C GLN A 228 14.13 13.31 -7.53
N GLN A 229 12.93 13.01 -8.02
CA GLN A 229 12.32 11.68 -7.87
C GLN A 229 11.87 11.12 -9.21
N ASN A 230 11.83 9.80 -9.33
CA ASN A 230 11.15 9.11 -10.41
C ASN A 230 10.37 7.89 -9.84
N ILE A 231 9.71 7.12 -10.72
CA ILE A 231 8.95 5.94 -10.28
C ILE A 231 9.85 4.87 -9.67
N THR A 232 11.07 4.68 -10.17
CA THR A 232 12.06 3.75 -9.60
C THR A 232 12.46 4.15 -8.18
N THR A 233 12.63 5.44 -7.90
CA THR A 233 12.82 5.98 -6.54
C THR A 233 11.67 5.55 -5.62
N LEU A 234 10.43 5.71 -6.09
CA LEU A 234 9.23 5.35 -5.32
C LEU A 234 9.13 3.84 -5.09
N GLN A 235 9.37 3.03 -6.12
CA GLN A 235 9.40 1.57 -6.02
C GLN A 235 10.43 1.10 -4.98
N ALA A 236 11.64 1.67 -5.00
CA ALA A 236 12.68 1.37 -4.02
C ALA A 236 12.22 1.67 -2.58
N LEU A 237 11.68 2.86 -2.34
CA LEU A 237 11.17 3.27 -1.02
C LEU A 237 10.02 2.38 -0.54
N VAL A 238 9.07 2.07 -1.42
CA VAL A 238 7.90 1.22 -1.12
C VAL A 238 8.34 -0.19 -0.73
N ILE A 239 9.30 -0.78 -1.46
CA ILE A 239 9.87 -2.09 -1.13
C ILE A 239 10.66 -2.05 0.18
N LEU A 240 11.47 -1.00 0.41
CA LEU A 240 12.19 -0.83 1.68
C LEU A 240 11.24 -0.78 2.88
N ILE A 241 10.16 -0.01 2.80
CA ILE A 241 9.15 0.07 3.87
C ILE A 241 8.49 -1.30 4.08
N TYR A 242 8.11 -1.97 3.00
CA TYR A 242 7.51 -3.30 3.06
C TYR A 242 8.44 -4.31 3.74
N SER A 243 9.72 -4.32 3.39
CA SER A 243 10.74 -5.17 4.02
C SER A 243 10.92 -4.86 5.51
N ILE A 244 11.01 -3.58 5.89
CA ILE A 244 11.23 -3.18 7.30
C ILE A 244 10.02 -3.55 8.16
N ASN A 245 8.79 -3.48 7.63
CA ASN A 245 7.59 -3.93 8.34
C ASN A 245 7.66 -5.42 8.71
N HIS A 246 8.23 -6.26 7.85
CA HIS A 246 8.44 -7.69 8.12
C HIS A 246 9.57 -7.97 9.11
N SER A 247 10.47 -7.01 9.32
CA SER A 247 11.53 -7.09 10.34
C SER A 247 11.19 -6.29 11.63
N HIS A 248 9.91 -5.97 11.85
CA HIS A 248 9.41 -5.22 13.01
C HIS A 248 10.00 -3.81 13.21
N GLY A 249 10.51 -3.18 12.15
CA GLY A 249 11.00 -1.81 12.23
C GLY A 249 9.88 -0.77 12.15
N GLN A 250 10.07 0.37 12.81
CA GLN A 250 9.14 1.50 12.73
C GLN A 250 9.37 2.27 11.42
N THR A 251 8.36 2.29 10.55
CA THR A 251 8.46 2.91 9.21
C THR A 251 7.57 4.13 9.04
N TRP A 252 6.80 4.53 10.05
CA TRP A 252 5.77 5.57 9.93
C TRP A 252 6.28 6.87 9.28
N THR A 253 7.39 7.42 9.76
CA THR A 253 7.98 8.65 9.20
C THR A 253 8.43 8.47 7.76
N LEU A 254 9.06 7.33 7.45
CA LEU A 254 9.51 6.99 6.10
C LEU A 254 8.31 6.80 5.15
N LEU A 255 7.22 6.21 5.63
CA LEU A 255 5.97 6.04 4.89
C LEU A 255 5.31 7.40 4.60
N GLY A 256 5.25 8.32 5.57
CA GLY A 256 4.76 9.69 5.36
C GLY A 256 5.56 10.45 4.31
N MET A 257 6.88 10.37 4.35
CA MET A 257 7.75 10.97 3.33
C MET A 257 7.52 10.33 1.95
N THR A 258 7.43 9.00 1.88
CA THR A 258 7.21 8.25 0.64
C THR A 258 5.84 8.56 0.02
N PHE A 259 4.82 8.76 0.86
CA PHE A 259 3.51 9.23 0.43
C PHE A 259 3.59 10.61 -0.25
N HIS A 260 4.30 11.58 0.35
CA HIS A 260 4.49 12.89 -0.26
C HIS A 260 5.29 12.83 -1.58
N ILE A 261 6.25 11.92 -1.69
CA ILE A 261 6.95 11.64 -2.96
C ILE A 261 5.97 11.06 -4.00
N ALA A 262 5.06 10.16 -3.61
CA ALA A 262 4.05 9.66 -4.55
C ALA A 262 3.07 10.76 -4.99
N LEU A 263 2.72 11.70 -4.11
CA LEU A 263 1.95 12.88 -4.48
C LEU A 263 2.72 13.76 -5.48
N SER A 264 4.02 14.02 -5.24
CA SER A 264 4.86 14.82 -6.15
C SER A 264 5.06 14.14 -7.50
N LEU A 265 4.94 12.82 -7.59
CA LEU A 265 4.97 12.05 -8.82
C LEU A 265 3.61 11.90 -9.51
N GLY A 266 2.52 12.40 -8.91
CA GLY A 266 1.18 12.36 -9.48
C GLY A 266 0.46 11.02 -9.32
N CYS A 267 0.93 10.12 -8.44
CA CYS A 267 0.35 8.78 -8.27
C CYS A 267 -1.07 8.79 -7.65
N HIS A 268 -1.49 9.93 -7.10
CA HIS A 268 -2.82 10.16 -6.54
C HIS A 268 -3.88 10.51 -7.59
N ILE A 269 -3.49 10.63 -8.87
CA ILE A 269 -4.39 10.89 -10.01
C ILE A 269 -4.29 9.69 -10.95
N ASP A 270 -5.43 9.27 -11.53
CA ASP A 270 -5.42 8.09 -12.40
C ASP A 270 -4.52 8.33 -13.63
N PRO A 271 -3.59 7.40 -13.93
CA PRO A 271 -2.64 7.56 -15.04
C PRO A 271 -3.28 7.76 -16.42
N SER A 272 -4.55 7.40 -16.61
CA SER A 272 -5.29 7.68 -17.83
C SER A 272 -5.40 9.18 -18.15
N GLU A 273 -5.25 10.07 -17.16
CA GLU A 273 -5.21 11.52 -17.36
C GLU A 273 -3.87 12.02 -17.95
N PHE A 274 -2.82 11.19 -17.91
CA PHE A 274 -1.46 11.57 -18.32
C PHE A 274 -1.05 11.06 -19.70
N GLY A 275 -1.90 10.26 -20.37
CA GLY A 275 -1.59 9.68 -21.68
C GLY A 275 -0.38 8.74 -21.64
N LEU A 276 -0.21 8.00 -20.54
CA LEU A 276 0.86 7.01 -20.38
C LEU A 276 0.44 5.68 -21.02
N ASP A 277 1.42 4.91 -21.51
CA ASP A 277 1.19 3.53 -21.92
C ASP A 277 0.75 2.67 -20.73
N VAL A 278 0.25 1.47 -21.04
CA VAL A 278 -0.34 0.55 -20.06
C VAL A 278 0.66 0.14 -18.97
N VAL A 279 1.92 -0.10 -19.31
CA VAL A 279 2.94 -0.53 -18.33
C VAL A 279 3.21 0.59 -17.35
N ARG A 280 3.51 1.80 -17.85
CA ARG A 280 3.76 2.97 -16.98
C ARG A 280 2.54 3.38 -16.16
N SER A 281 1.34 3.15 -16.70
CA SER A 281 0.09 3.37 -15.98
C SER A 281 -0.06 2.39 -14.83
N GLU A 282 0.15 1.10 -15.07
CA GLU A 282 0.04 0.08 -14.04
C GLU A 282 1.14 0.20 -12.98
N GLU A 283 2.38 0.50 -13.34
CA GLU A 283 3.44 0.75 -12.34
C GLU A 283 3.06 1.87 -11.37
N ARG A 284 2.45 2.96 -11.86
CA ARG A 284 1.94 4.05 -11.00
C ARG A 284 0.79 3.61 -10.11
N ARG A 285 -0.21 2.90 -10.65
CA ARG A 285 -1.33 2.35 -9.87
C ARG A 285 -0.83 1.38 -8.80
N ARG A 286 0.11 0.50 -9.15
CA ARG A 286 0.73 -0.47 -8.24
C ARG A 286 1.54 0.20 -7.14
N CYS A 287 2.32 1.24 -7.44
CA CYS A 287 2.99 2.02 -6.39
C CYS A 287 1.99 2.73 -5.46
N TRP A 288 0.94 3.35 -6.01
CA TRP A 288 -0.10 3.99 -5.21
C TRP A 288 -0.79 3.00 -4.29
N ALA A 289 -1.25 1.88 -4.84
CA ALA A 289 -1.81 0.76 -4.08
C ALA A 289 -0.79 0.25 -3.03
N GLY A 290 0.47 0.09 -3.39
CA GLY A 290 1.52 -0.32 -2.45
C GLY A 290 1.57 0.59 -1.21
N ILE A 291 1.56 1.90 -1.39
CA ILE A 291 1.54 2.87 -0.28
C ILE A 291 0.26 2.73 0.54
N MET A 292 -0.89 2.65 -0.12
CA MET A 292 -2.19 2.44 0.51
C MET A 292 -2.18 1.20 1.43
N MET A 293 -1.65 0.08 0.94
CA MET A 293 -1.51 -1.16 1.72
C MET A 293 -0.58 -0.97 2.93
N LEU A 294 0.54 -0.27 2.76
CA LEU A 294 1.48 -0.01 3.86
C LEU A 294 0.86 0.84 4.97
N TYR A 295 0.03 1.83 4.63
CA TYR A 295 -0.75 2.58 5.62
C TYR A 295 -1.77 1.71 6.32
N MET A 296 -2.48 0.83 5.60
CA MET A 296 -3.41 -0.11 6.21
C MET A 296 -2.70 -1.01 7.23
N ILE A 297 -1.50 -1.52 6.90
CA ILE A 297 -0.68 -2.33 7.82
C ILE A 297 -0.30 -1.56 9.09
N GLN A 298 0.14 -0.31 8.94
CA GLN A 298 0.52 0.54 10.08
C GLN A 298 -0.69 0.93 10.94
N ASN A 299 -1.81 1.29 10.32
CA ASN A 299 -3.04 1.68 11.02
C ASN A 299 -3.65 0.53 11.84
N MET A 300 -3.44 -0.73 11.44
CA MET A 300 -3.84 -1.88 12.26
C MET A 300 -3.01 -2.00 13.54
N SER A 301 -1.73 -1.63 13.50
CA SER A 301 -0.80 -1.75 14.64
C SER A 301 -0.89 -0.56 15.59
N MET A 302 -1.04 0.66 15.06
CA MET A 302 -0.99 1.90 15.85
C MET A 302 -2.37 2.55 16.06
N GLY A 303 -3.42 2.03 15.44
CA GLY A 303 -4.72 2.70 15.33
C GLY A 303 -4.73 3.72 14.18
N HIS A 304 -5.87 4.40 13.98
CA HIS A 304 -5.99 5.47 12.99
C HIS A 304 -5.22 6.71 13.46
N LEU A 305 -3.96 6.83 13.05
CA LEU A 305 -3.12 8.00 13.33
C LEU A 305 -2.87 8.75 12.01
N GLY A 306 -3.54 9.88 11.80
CA GLY A 306 -3.29 10.76 10.66
C GLY A 306 -4.33 10.69 9.53
N PRO A 307 -4.13 11.46 8.44
CA PRO A 307 -5.06 11.54 7.33
C PRO A 307 -5.12 10.20 6.59
N ASP A 308 -6.34 9.74 6.28
CA ASP A 308 -6.55 8.55 5.46
C ASP A 308 -6.04 8.83 4.04
N PRO A 309 -5.02 8.10 3.56
CA PRO A 309 -4.50 8.27 2.21
C PRO A 309 -5.55 8.09 1.11
N TRP A 310 -6.65 7.37 1.39
CA TRP A 310 -7.79 7.26 0.47
C TRP A 310 -8.41 8.61 0.14
N ASN A 311 -8.42 9.55 1.10
CA ASN A 311 -8.99 10.88 0.89
C ASN A 311 -8.16 11.72 -0.09
N ALA A 312 -6.88 11.38 -0.27
CA ALA A 312 -6.01 12.03 -1.25
C ALA A 312 -6.15 11.43 -2.65
N SER A 313 -6.83 10.30 -2.81
CA SER A 313 -6.99 9.64 -4.10
C SER A 313 -8.02 10.35 -4.96
N GLU A 314 -7.58 10.88 -6.09
CA GLU A 314 -8.43 11.57 -7.06
C GLU A 314 -8.81 10.63 -8.20
N GLY A 315 -9.63 9.62 -7.90
CA GLY A 315 -10.20 8.71 -8.92
C GLY A 315 -9.23 7.65 -9.44
N VAL A 316 -8.13 7.39 -8.74
CA VAL A 316 -7.18 6.31 -9.08
C VAL A 316 -7.90 4.96 -8.98
N ARG A 317 -7.89 4.20 -10.07
CA ARG A 317 -8.42 2.83 -10.05
C ARG A 317 -7.44 1.89 -9.35
N MET A 318 -7.96 0.83 -8.75
CA MET A 318 -7.14 -0.29 -8.29
C MET A 318 -6.33 -0.85 -9.47
N PRO A 319 -5.11 -1.39 -9.24
CA PRO A 319 -4.34 -2.05 -10.29
C PRO A 319 -5.17 -3.15 -10.97
N LEU A 320 -4.87 -3.39 -12.25
CA LEU A 320 -5.59 -4.39 -13.02
C LEU A 320 -5.23 -5.80 -12.55
N ASP A 321 -6.22 -6.68 -12.58
CA ASP A 321 -6.05 -8.09 -12.25
C ASP A 321 -5.48 -8.85 -13.45
N LEU A 322 -4.22 -8.57 -13.78
CA LEU A 322 -3.49 -9.08 -14.94
C LEU A 322 -2.10 -9.56 -14.57
N ASN A 323 -1.56 -10.46 -15.39
CA ASN A 323 -0.14 -10.78 -15.35
C ASN A 323 0.63 -9.77 -16.20
N ASP A 324 1.92 -9.60 -15.91
CA ASP A 324 2.80 -8.71 -16.67
C ASP A 324 2.96 -9.15 -18.13
N SER A 325 2.86 -10.45 -18.41
CA SER A 325 2.86 -10.97 -19.78
C SER A 325 1.70 -10.44 -20.64
N ASP A 326 0.62 -9.97 -19.99
CA ASP A 326 -0.57 -9.45 -20.63
C ASP A 326 -0.49 -7.91 -20.82
N LEU A 327 0.57 -7.27 -20.31
CA LEU A 327 0.81 -5.83 -20.44
C LEU A 327 1.79 -5.56 -21.59
N ILE A 328 1.27 -5.07 -22.72
CA ILE A 328 2.07 -4.84 -23.93
C ILE A 328 2.60 -3.39 -23.92
N PRO A 329 3.94 -3.17 -23.91
CA PRO A 329 4.52 -1.83 -23.95
C PRO A 329 4.05 -1.04 -25.16
N GLY A 330 3.63 0.22 -24.93
CA GLY A 330 3.14 1.12 -25.98
C GLY A 330 1.66 0.99 -26.33
N GLU A 331 0.93 0.03 -25.74
CA GLU A 331 -0.54 0.00 -25.80
C GLU A 331 -1.18 0.92 -24.75
N TYR A 332 -2.41 1.37 -25.03
CA TYR A 332 -3.15 2.35 -24.20
C TYR A 332 -4.50 1.82 -23.70
N GLU A 333 -4.99 0.70 -24.26
CA GLU A 333 -6.24 0.05 -23.88
C GLU A 333 -6.02 -1.46 -23.78
N LEU A 334 -6.74 -2.13 -22.88
CA LEU A 334 -6.64 -3.57 -22.66
C LEU A 334 -7.97 -4.25 -22.96
N LEU A 335 -7.90 -5.47 -23.50
CA LEU A 335 -9.05 -6.11 -24.12
C LEU A 335 -9.92 -6.95 -23.15
N VAL A 336 -9.35 -7.72 -22.21
CA VAL A 336 -10.16 -8.56 -21.28
C VAL A 336 -9.41 -8.88 -19.97
N VAL A 337 -10.10 -8.82 -18.82
CA VAL A 337 -9.60 -9.34 -17.53
C VAL A 337 -9.85 -10.86 -17.44
N PRO A 338 -8.82 -11.69 -17.20
CA PRO A 338 -8.96 -13.14 -17.08
C PRO A 338 -9.84 -13.55 -15.89
N SER A 339 -10.59 -14.64 -16.07
CA SER A 339 -11.33 -15.31 -14.99
C SER A 339 -10.41 -16.01 -13.99
N ARG A 340 -9.19 -16.37 -14.39
CA ARG A 340 -8.17 -17.04 -13.56
C ARG A 340 -7.43 -16.10 -12.62
N ALA A 341 -6.76 -16.68 -11.63
CA ALA A 341 -5.81 -15.96 -10.77
C ALA A 341 -4.61 -15.42 -11.58
N THR A 342 -4.14 -14.24 -11.20
CA THR A 342 -3.00 -13.51 -11.79
C THR A 342 -2.01 -13.09 -10.71
N GLN A 343 -0.86 -12.54 -11.11
CA GLN A 343 0.12 -11.93 -10.21
C GLN A 343 -0.49 -10.86 -9.28
N MET A 344 -1.56 -10.19 -9.72
CA MET A 344 -2.22 -9.12 -8.97
C MET A 344 -3.38 -9.60 -8.07
N SER A 345 -3.93 -10.79 -8.32
CA SER A 345 -5.16 -11.25 -7.66
C SER A 345 -5.07 -11.26 -6.12
N TYR A 346 -3.97 -11.76 -5.55
CA TYR A 346 -3.78 -11.79 -4.10
C TYR A 346 -3.88 -10.39 -3.49
N LEU A 347 -3.16 -9.43 -4.06
CA LEU A 347 -3.11 -8.06 -3.55
C LEU A 347 -4.51 -7.41 -3.61
N LEU A 348 -5.25 -7.65 -4.68
CA LEU A 348 -6.63 -7.14 -4.84
C LEU A 348 -7.60 -7.73 -3.81
N PHE A 349 -7.57 -9.04 -3.57
CA PHE A 349 -8.37 -9.65 -2.50
C PHE A 349 -7.96 -9.14 -1.12
N LYS A 350 -6.66 -8.89 -0.92
CA LYS A 350 -6.15 -8.34 0.33
C LYS A 350 -6.73 -6.95 0.63
N PHE A 351 -6.85 -6.08 -0.38
CA PHE A 351 -7.54 -4.78 -0.24
C PHE A 351 -9.00 -4.92 0.16
N ARG A 352 -9.74 -5.87 -0.44
CA ARG A 352 -11.14 -6.13 -0.07
C ARG A 352 -11.28 -6.53 1.39
N LEU A 353 -10.38 -7.41 1.87
CA LEU A 353 -10.32 -7.77 3.29
C LEU A 353 -9.92 -6.59 4.18
N TYR A 354 -9.05 -5.68 3.73
CA TYR A 354 -8.71 -4.49 4.51
C TYR A 354 -9.89 -3.53 4.67
N HIS A 355 -10.74 -3.38 3.65
CA HIS A 355 -11.97 -2.60 3.78
C HIS A 355 -12.90 -3.19 4.85
N ILE A 356 -13.08 -4.52 4.85
CA ILE A 356 -13.86 -5.20 5.90
C ILE A 356 -13.18 -5.03 7.27
N SER A 357 -11.86 -5.15 7.34
CA SER A 357 -11.08 -4.99 8.57
C SER A 357 -11.25 -3.60 9.18
N ASN A 358 -11.27 -2.54 8.36
CA ASN A 358 -11.50 -1.18 8.83
C ASN A 358 -12.88 -1.01 9.47
N GLU A 359 -13.93 -1.60 8.87
CA GLU A 359 -15.28 -1.59 9.44
C GLU A 359 -15.36 -2.37 10.75
N ILE A 360 -14.80 -3.58 10.80
CA ILE A 360 -14.74 -4.40 12.02
C ILE A 360 -13.98 -3.66 13.11
N SER A 361 -12.85 -3.05 12.77
CA SER A 361 -12.04 -2.27 13.70
C SER A 361 -12.81 -1.06 14.26
N SER A 362 -13.62 -0.40 13.44
CA SER A 362 -14.52 0.66 13.92
C SER A 362 -15.57 0.13 14.89
N VAL A 363 -16.19 -1.01 14.57
CA VAL A 363 -17.16 -1.68 15.46
C VAL A 363 -16.52 -2.02 16.81
N VAL A 364 -15.39 -2.71 16.77
CA VAL A 364 -14.68 -3.18 17.98
C VAL A 364 -14.27 -2.03 18.90
N ARG A 365 -13.87 -0.88 18.32
CA ARG A 365 -13.42 0.29 19.10
C ARG A 365 -14.55 1.19 19.59
N ASN A 366 -15.57 1.41 18.76
CA ASN A 366 -16.53 2.51 18.97
C ASN A 366 -17.92 2.03 19.42
N SER A 367 -18.21 0.73 19.33
CA SER A 367 -19.54 0.19 19.63
C SER A 367 -19.51 -0.76 20.81
N SER A 368 -20.08 -0.36 21.94
CA SER A 368 -20.21 -1.24 23.12
C SER A 368 -21.27 -2.33 22.94
N GLN A 369 -22.25 -2.13 22.05
CA GLN A 369 -23.29 -3.10 21.71
C GLN A 369 -23.65 -2.98 20.22
N PRO A 370 -22.91 -3.66 19.32
CA PRO A 370 -23.21 -3.60 17.90
C PRO A 370 -24.54 -4.30 17.58
N PRO A 371 -25.36 -3.74 16.66
CA PRO A 371 -26.57 -4.41 16.19
C PRO A 371 -26.27 -5.78 15.59
N VAL A 372 -27.12 -6.77 15.87
CA VAL A 372 -26.98 -8.15 15.35
C VAL A 372 -26.87 -8.15 13.82
N THR A 373 -27.69 -7.37 13.14
CA THR A 373 -27.70 -7.24 11.69
C THR A 373 -26.38 -6.72 11.12
N LEU A 374 -25.64 -5.89 11.86
CA LEU A 374 -24.32 -5.42 11.46
C LEU A 374 -23.28 -6.55 11.53
N ILE A 375 -23.36 -7.39 12.57
CA ILE A 375 -22.48 -8.55 12.73
C ILE A 375 -22.73 -9.55 11.60
N GLU A 376 -23.99 -9.89 11.33
CA GLU A 376 -24.39 -10.80 10.26
C GLU A 376 -23.92 -10.30 8.89
N ARG A 377 -24.10 -9.01 8.60
CA ARG A 377 -23.63 -8.39 7.35
C ARG A 377 -22.12 -8.48 7.17
N LEU A 378 -21.34 -8.29 8.24
CA LEU A 378 -19.88 -8.36 8.18
C LEU A 378 -19.39 -9.81 8.06
N ASP A 379 -20.00 -10.76 8.76
CA ASP A 379 -19.78 -12.21 8.61
C ASP A 379 -20.01 -12.63 7.15
N GLU A 380 -21.17 -12.29 6.59
CA GLU A 380 -21.54 -12.64 5.21
C GLU A 380 -20.55 -12.07 4.18
N ARG A 381 -20.09 -10.83 4.39
CA ARG A 381 -19.06 -10.23 3.52
C ARG A 381 -17.74 -10.98 3.57
N ILE A 382 -17.30 -11.45 4.75
CA ILE A 382 -16.08 -12.25 4.85
C ILE A 382 -16.24 -13.57 4.09
N VAL A 383 -17.38 -14.24 4.27
CA VAL A 383 -17.70 -15.51 3.59
C VAL A 383 -17.81 -15.34 2.07
N ASN A 384 -18.35 -14.21 1.61
CA ASN A 384 -18.45 -13.92 0.18
C ASN A 384 -17.08 -13.69 -0.46
N GLU A 385 -16.15 -13.02 0.23
CA GLU A 385 -14.78 -12.92 -0.25
C GLU A 385 -14.07 -14.29 -0.27
N GLN A 386 -14.28 -15.11 0.76
CA GLN A 386 -13.80 -16.50 0.80
C GLN A 386 -14.23 -17.31 -0.43
N ARG A 387 -15.50 -17.18 -0.81
CA ARG A 387 -16.04 -17.83 -2.00
C ARG A 387 -15.44 -17.24 -3.28
N SER A 388 -15.31 -15.91 -3.36
CA SER A 388 -14.80 -15.22 -4.54
C SER A 388 -13.37 -15.61 -4.91
N TRP A 389 -12.44 -15.68 -3.93
CA TRP A 389 -11.08 -16.14 -4.25
C TRP A 389 -11.02 -17.65 -4.45
N HIS A 390 -11.88 -18.43 -3.79
CA HIS A 390 -11.94 -19.87 -4.05
C HIS A 390 -12.34 -20.14 -5.50
N ASP A 391 -13.39 -19.49 -6.01
CA ASP A 391 -13.84 -19.63 -7.39
C ASP A 391 -12.75 -19.18 -8.38
N LYS A 392 -12.11 -18.04 -8.11
CA LYS A 392 -11.07 -17.48 -8.99
C LYS A 392 -9.82 -18.35 -9.08
N TYR A 393 -9.34 -18.88 -7.95
CA TYR A 393 -8.16 -19.76 -7.93
C TYR A 393 -8.49 -21.19 -8.38
N SER A 394 -9.75 -21.62 -8.25
CA SER A 394 -10.18 -22.95 -8.72
C SER A 394 -10.50 -22.98 -10.22
N ALA A 395 -10.72 -21.83 -10.86
CA ALA A 395 -11.10 -21.71 -12.28
C ALA A 395 -10.16 -22.46 -13.24
N ASP A 396 -8.86 -22.55 -12.92
CA ASP A 396 -7.85 -23.26 -13.73
C ASP A 396 -7.39 -24.61 -13.12
N SER A 397 -7.91 -24.99 -11.94
CA SER A 397 -7.47 -26.21 -11.23
C SER A 397 -7.82 -27.51 -11.98
N ALA A 398 -8.64 -27.43 -13.03
CA ALA A 398 -8.97 -28.56 -13.90
C ALA A 398 -7.84 -28.89 -14.91
N ALA A 399 -6.95 -27.95 -15.21
CA ALA A 399 -5.90 -28.11 -16.21
C ALA A 399 -4.52 -28.45 -15.61
N ALA A 400 -4.22 -27.93 -14.42
CA ALA A 400 -2.98 -28.18 -13.69
C ALA A 400 -3.16 -27.89 -12.19
N PRO A 401 -2.36 -28.50 -11.29
CA PRO A 401 -2.33 -28.10 -9.89
C PRO A 401 -1.91 -26.63 -9.76
N LEU A 402 -2.44 -25.96 -8.73
CA LEU A 402 -2.06 -24.58 -8.42
C LEU A 402 -0.56 -24.49 -8.12
N PRO A 403 0.14 -23.48 -8.65
CA PRO A 403 1.51 -23.18 -8.24
C PRO A 403 1.61 -23.00 -6.72
N THR A 404 2.72 -23.45 -6.12
CA THR A 404 2.94 -23.39 -4.66
C THR A 404 2.70 -22.00 -4.07
N TYR A 405 3.14 -20.93 -4.75
CA TYR A 405 2.93 -19.56 -4.26
C TYR A 405 1.45 -19.16 -4.27
N HIS A 406 0.63 -19.66 -5.20
CA HIS A 406 -0.82 -19.44 -5.19
C HIS A 406 -1.51 -20.22 -4.06
N GLU A 407 -1.06 -21.44 -3.74
CA GLU A 407 -1.53 -22.13 -2.53
C GLU A 407 -1.22 -21.31 -1.26
N VAL A 408 -0.01 -20.77 -1.16
CA VAL A 408 0.40 -19.89 -0.06
C VAL A 408 -0.48 -18.64 0.01
N HIS A 409 -0.78 -18.00 -1.12
CA HIS A 409 -1.69 -16.84 -1.18
C HIS A 409 -3.06 -17.16 -0.59
N LEU A 410 -3.64 -18.31 -0.96
CA LEU A 410 -4.92 -18.76 -0.44
C LEU A 410 -4.87 -18.95 1.08
N TYR A 411 -3.83 -19.61 1.61
CA TYR A 411 -3.71 -19.79 3.06
C TYR A 411 -3.51 -18.47 3.81
N ILE A 412 -2.79 -17.50 3.23
CA ILE A 412 -2.62 -16.17 3.84
C ILE A 412 -3.96 -15.39 3.84
N LEU A 413 -4.72 -15.42 2.74
CA LEU A 413 -6.05 -14.81 2.66
C LEU A 413 -7.02 -15.49 3.64
N GLN A 414 -7.04 -16.82 3.67
CA GLN A 414 -7.88 -17.61 4.56
C GLN A 414 -7.56 -17.33 6.03
N GLY A 415 -6.28 -17.34 6.40
CA GLY A 415 -5.85 -17.04 7.77
C GLY A 415 -6.22 -15.62 8.20
N TYR A 416 -6.10 -14.63 7.31
CA TYR A 416 -6.53 -13.27 7.61
C TYR A 416 -8.05 -13.16 7.72
N SER A 417 -8.82 -13.84 6.86
CA SER A 417 -10.28 -13.84 6.91
C SER A 417 -10.82 -14.44 8.21
N HIS A 418 -10.23 -15.54 8.69
CA HIS A 418 -10.59 -16.12 9.99
C HIS A 418 -10.16 -15.24 11.16
N GLN A 419 -9.05 -14.51 11.04
CA GLN A 419 -8.69 -13.51 12.04
C GLN A 419 -9.75 -12.40 12.13
N LEU A 420 -10.31 -11.95 11.00
CA LEU A 420 -11.40 -10.96 10.99
C LEU A 420 -12.68 -11.53 11.62
N MET A 421 -13.05 -12.77 11.30
CA MET A 421 -14.16 -13.48 11.94
C MET A 421 -13.97 -13.55 13.45
N LEU A 422 -12.77 -13.92 13.89
CA LEU A 422 -12.44 -14.06 15.31
C LEU A 422 -12.55 -12.71 16.04
N LEU A 423 -12.04 -11.62 15.45
CA LEU A 423 -12.17 -10.27 16.02
C LEU A 423 -13.64 -9.83 16.15
N LEU A 424 -14.44 -10.04 15.10
CA LEU A 424 -15.85 -9.68 15.07
C LEU A 424 -16.66 -10.45 16.11
N HIS A 425 -16.54 -11.77 16.12
CA HIS A 425 -17.36 -12.63 16.98
C HIS A 425 -16.88 -12.63 18.43
N ASN A 426 -15.59 -12.51 18.71
CA ASN A 426 -15.12 -12.32 20.10
C ASN A 426 -15.66 -11.01 20.70
N HIS A 427 -15.73 -9.94 19.91
CA HIS A 427 -16.36 -8.70 20.37
C HIS A 427 -17.87 -8.90 20.60
N SER A 428 -18.58 -9.61 19.71
CA SER A 428 -19.98 -9.97 19.89
C SER A 428 -20.21 -10.80 21.17
N ILE A 429 -19.36 -11.79 21.45
CA ILE A 429 -19.45 -12.65 22.65
C ILE A 429 -19.34 -11.81 23.92
N ARG A 430 -18.37 -10.89 23.99
CA ARG A 430 -18.15 -10.01 25.15
C ARG A 430 -19.27 -9.01 25.41
N THR A 431 -19.97 -8.58 24.36
CA THR A 431 -20.97 -7.50 24.42
C THR A 431 -22.41 -8.02 24.48
N SER A 432 -22.65 -9.26 24.07
CA SER A 432 -23.98 -9.89 24.06
C SER A 432 -24.34 -10.49 25.42
N MET A 433 -25.62 -10.41 25.79
CA MET A 433 -26.13 -11.09 26.98
C MET A 433 -25.95 -12.62 26.87
N ALA A 434 -25.66 -13.25 28.02
CA ALA A 434 -25.57 -14.71 28.15
C ALA A 434 -26.87 -15.39 27.69
N GLY A 435 -26.76 -16.53 27.00
CA GLY A 435 -27.92 -17.33 26.58
C GLY A 435 -28.66 -16.85 25.33
N THR A 436 -28.26 -15.74 24.71
CA THR A 436 -28.85 -15.27 23.44
C THR A 436 -28.50 -16.20 22.27
N SER A 437 -29.39 -16.30 21.27
CA SER A 437 -29.12 -17.03 20.02
C SER A 437 -27.89 -16.49 19.30
N GLN A 438 -27.73 -15.16 19.28
CA GLN A 438 -26.58 -14.51 18.68
C GLN A 438 -25.27 -14.90 19.37
N ARG A 439 -25.22 -14.94 20.71
CA ARG A 439 -24.01 -15.35 21.42
C ARG A 439 -23.62 -16.79 21.07
N ARG A 440 -24.60 -17.71 20.99
CA ARG A 440 -24.33 -19.10 20.56
C ARG A 440 -23.76 -19.18 19.15
N LEU A 441 -24.32 -18.42 18.21
CA LEU A 441 -23.81 -18.35 16.84
C LEU A 441 -22.38 -17.79 16.80
N SER A 442 -22.12 -16.69 17.52
CA SER A 442 -20.79 -16.10 17.59
C SER A 442 -19.76 -17.04 18.22
N VAL A 443 -20.12 -17.81 19.26
CA VAL A 443 -19.25 -18.85 19.84
C VAL A 443 -18.91 -19.92 18.78
N ALA A 444 -19.91 -20.44 18.06
CA ALA A 444 -19.67 -21.44 17.02
C ALA A 444 -18.73 -20.91 15.90
N LYS A 445 -18.94 -19.66 15.45
CA LYS A 445 -18.11 -19.00 14.43
C LYS A 445 -16.68 -18.74 14.90
N ALA A 446 -16.52 -18.30 16.15
CA ALA A 446 -15.21 -18.07 16.76
C ALA A 446 -14.43 -19.38 16.91
N LEU A 447 -15.07 -20.45 17.40
CA LEU A 447 -14.47 -21.78 17.52
C LEU A 447 -14.00 -22.32 16.17
N SER A 448 -14.88 -22.30 15.15
CA SER A 448 -14.55 -22.76 13.80
C SER A 448 -13.38 -21.98 13.21
N SER A 449 -13.38 -20.65 13.34
CA SER A 449 -12.31 -19.81 12.80
C SER A 449 -10.99 -19.99 13.53
N ALA A 450 -11.01 -20.12 14.86
CA ALA A 450 -9.80 -20.33 15.64
C ALA A 450 -9.15 -21.68 15.32
N LYS A 451 -9.93 -22.76 15.20
CA LYS A 451 -9.44 -24.08 14.78
C LYS A 451 -8.77 -24.01 13.39
N GLU A 452 -9.40 -23.31 12.44
CA GLU A 452 -8.83 -23.17 11.10
C GLU A 452 -7.54 -22.35 11.07
N ILE A 453 -7.43 -21.30 11.89
CA ILE A 453 -6.17 -20.55 12.04
C ILE A 453 -5.04 -21.46 12.56
N LEU A 454 -5.32 -22.29 13.58
CA LEU A 454 -4.32 -23.24 14.11
C LEU A 454 -3.92 -24.29 13.05
N ARG A 455 -4.87 -24.75 12.23
CA ARG A 455 -4.61 -25.66 11.11
C ARG A 455 -3.70 -25.01 10.07
N ILE A 456 -3.98 -23.77 9.66
CA ILE A 456 -3.16 -23.02 8.70
C ILE A 456 -1.73 -22.84 9.24
N HIS A 457 -1.59 -22.49 10.51
CA HIS A 457 -0.27 -22.41 11.14
C HIS A 457 0.48 -23.75 11.09
N ALA A 458 -0.20 -24.87 11.36
CA ALA A 458 0.41 -26.20 11.25
C ALA A 458 0.87 -26.52 9.82
N ILE A 459 0.10 -26.15 8.80
CA ILE A 459 0.46 -26.34 7.39
C ILE A 459 1.76 -25.61 7.05
N PHE A 460 1.87 -24.33 7.42
CA PHE A 460 3.10 -23.56 7.20
C PHE A 460 4.31 -24.12 7.95
N PHE A 461 4.08 -24.73 9.12
CA PHE A 461 5.14 -25.34 9.92
C PHE A 461 5.64 -26.66 9.32
N ILE A 462 4.73 -27.47 8.75
CA ILE A 462 5.04 -28.84 8.30
C ILE A 462 5.51 -28.88 6.83
N ARG A 463 4.94 -28.04 5.95
CA ARG A 463 5.22 -28.08 4.51
C ARG A 463 6.52 -27.37 4.16
N SER A 464 7.56 -28.13 3.82
CA SER A 464 8.87 -27.59 3.42
C SER A 464 8.81 -26.74 2.14
N GLU A 465 7.82 -26.96 1.28
CA GLU A 465 7.61 -26.19 0.05
C GLU A 465 7.24 -24.72 0.35
N PHE A 466 6.76 -24.43 1.57
CA PHE A 466 6.43 -23.07 2.01
C PHE A 466 7.62 -22.37 2.69
N SER A 467 8.81 -22.97 2.69
CA SER A 467 10.00 -22.47 3.39
C SER A 467 10.40 -21.03 3.01
N SER A 468 10.27 -20.63 1.74
CA SER A 468 10.51 -19.25 1.28
C SER A 468 9.56 -18.23 1.92
N PHE A 469 8.41 -18.68 2.43
CA PHE A 469 7.44 -17.89 3.17
C PHE A 469 7.55 -18.09 4.69
N GLY A 470 8.64 -18.67 5.18
CA GLY A 470 8.86 -18.91 6.62
C GLY A 470 8.84 -17.62 7.45
N TRP A 471 9.09 -16.45 6.84
CA TRP A 471 8.93 -15.15 7.49
C TRP A 471 7.47 -14.89 7.90
N TYR A 472 6.48 -15.36 7.12
CA TYR A 472 5.06 -15.26 7.45
C TYR A 472 4.73 -16.12 8.66
N LEU A 473 5.23 -17.37 8.68
CA LEU A 473 5.10 -18.30 9.80
C LEU A 473 5.63 -17.67 11.09
N ARG A 474 6.90 -17.22 11.09
CA ARG A 474 7.57 -16.62 12.25
C ARG A 474 6.96 -15.29 12.71
N GLY A 475 6.30 -14.58 11.79
CA GLY A 475 5.65 -13.30 12.04
C GLY A 475 4.14 -13.43 12.29
N ILE A 476 3.36 -12.80 11.42
CA ILE A 476 1.92 -12.58 11.61
C ILE A 476 1.10 -13.88 11.69
N CYS A 477 1.54 -14.98 11.08
CA CYS A 477 0.86 -16.27 11.20
C CYS A 477 0.88 -16.79 12.64
N SER A 478 2.04 -16.71 13.31
CA SER A 478 2.18 -17.06 14.72
C SER A 478 1.36 -16.13 15.62
N PHE A 479 1.27 -14.84 15.29
CA PHE A 479 0.42 -13.90 16.02
C PHE A 479 -1.06 -14.28 15.93
N HIS A 480 -1.56 -14.61 14.74
CA HIS A 480 -2.94 -15.08 14.58
C HIS A 480 -3.17 -16.40 15.31
N ALA A 481 -2.24 -17.35 15.24
CA ALA A 481 -2.33 -18.62 15.96
C ALA A 481 -2.38 -18.43 17.48
N TYR A 482 -1.60 -17.49 18.02
CA TYR A 482 -1.66 -17.12 19.43
C TYR A 482 -3.04 -16.58 19.82
N HIS A 483 -3.59 -15.63 19.04
CA HIS A 483 -4.93 -15.07 19.29
C HIS A 483 -6.03 -16.14 19.20
N ALA A 484 -5.90 -17.08 18.25
CA ALA A 484 -6.79 -18.23 18.12
C ALA A 484 -6.73 -19.16 19.34
N ALA A 485 -5.53 -19.54 19.78
CA ALA A 485 -5.32 -20.40 20.95
C ALA A 485 -5.91 -19.77 22.23
N VAL A 486 -5.63 -18.49 22.48
CA VAL A 486 -6.22 -17.75 23.62
C VAL A 486 -7.74 -17.73 23.53
N SER A 487 -8.29 -17.48 22.34
CA SER A 487 -9.76 -17.45 22.15
C SER A 487 -10.41 -18.80 22.45
N LEU A 488 -9.77 -19.91 22.05
CA LEU A 488 -10.25 -21.26 22.35
C LEU A 488 -10.27 -21.54 23.87
N ILE A 489 -9.19 -21.19 24.59
CA ILE A 489 -9.12 -21.40 26.04
C ILE A 489 -10.19 -20.58 26.77
N VAL A 490 -10.37 -19.31 26.38
CA VAL A 490 -11.38 -18.43 26.99
C VAL A 490 -12.80 -18.98 26.77
N VAL A 491 -13.10 -19.50 25.57
CA VAL A 491 -14.40 -20.09 25.29
C VAL A 491 -14.66 -21.32 26.16
N ILE A 492 -13.67 -22.19 26.38
CA ILE A 492 -13.81 -23.34 27.29
C ILE A 492 -14.05 -22.86 28.72
N ALA A 493 -13.27 -21.90 29.22
CA ALA A 493 -13.36 -21.43 30.60
C ALA A 493 -14.72 -20.82 30.96
N GLU A 494 -15.41 -20.21 29.99
CA GLU A 494 -16.73 -19.61 30.19
C GLU A 494 -17.90 -20.62 30.15
N HIS A 495 -17.69 -21.85 29.67
CA HIS A 495 -18.75 -22.84 29.46
C HIS A 495 -18.53 -24.08 30.32
N THR A 496 -19.62 -24.72 30.77
CA THR A 496 -19.53 -26.03 31.42
C THR A 496 -18.91 -27.02 30.43
N TRP A 497 -17.75 -27.57 30.78
CA TRP A 497 -17.00 -28.55 29.99
C TRP A 497 -17.96 -29.63 29.48
N ASN A 498 -18.02 -29.80 28.15
CA ASN A 498 -18.83 -30.82 27.49
C ASN A 498 -17.99 -31.53 26.43
N ASP A 499 -18.46 -32.68 25.96
CA ASP A 499 -17.74 -33.53 24.99
C ASP A 499 -17.40 -32.79 23.68
N ALA A 500 -18.13 -31.71 23.35
CA ALA A 500 -17.88 -30.90 22.15
C ALA A 500 -16.59 -30.05 22.21
N PHE A 501 -15.91 -29.99 23.37
CA PHE A 501 -14.66 -29.24 23.57
C PHE A 501 -13.44 -30.13 23.83
N GLU A 502 -13.59 -31.46 23.79
CA GLU A 502 -12.48 -32.40 24.07
C GLU A 502 -11.28 -32.23 23.13
N ASP A 503 -11.52 -31.85 21.87
CA ASP A 503 -10.47 -31.68 20.86
C ASP A 503 -9.67 -30.37 21.01
N ILE A 504 -10.16 -29.41 21.81
CA ILE A 504 -9.53 -28.09 21.89
C ILE A 504 -8.21 -28.10 22.66
N ILE A 505 -8.16 -28.77 23.82
CA ILE A 505 -6.93 -28.81 24.64
C ILE A 505 -5.76 -29.43 23.86
N PRO A 506 -5.92 -30.60 23.20
CA PRO A 506 -4.89 -31.15 22.32
C PRO A 506 -4.45 -30.19 21.21
N LEU A 507 -5.39 -29.51 20.54
CA LEU A 507 -5.07 -28.54 19.48
C LEU A 507 -4.21 -27.37 19.98
N VAL A 508 -4.48 -26.88 21.19
CA VAL A 508 -3.70 -25.81 21.81
C VAL A 508 -2.32 -26.33 22.24
N GLN A 509 -2.23 -27.53 22.82
CA GLN A 509 -0.95 -28.16 23.17
C GLN A 509 -0.06 -28.35 21.93
N ASP A 510 -0.63 -28.82 20.82
CA ASP A 510 0.09 -28.94 19.55
C ASP A 510 0.57 -27.58 19.03
N CYS A 511 -0.21 -26.51 19.24
CA CYS A 511 0.21 -25.15 18.92
C CYS A 511 1.39 -24.69 19.79
N VAL A 512 1.35 -24.97 21.09
CA VAL A 512 2.44 -24.65 22.02
C VAL A 512 3.72 -25.37 21.61
N ALA A 513 3.66 -26.66 21.28
CA ALA A 513 4.82 -27.42 20.81
C ALA A 513 5.43 -26.82 19.52
N ARG A 514 4.60 -26.36 18.58
CA ARG A 514 5.09 -25.64 17.39
C ARG A 514 5.72 -24.28 17.74
N PHE A 515 5.16 -23.56 18.71
CA PHE A 515 5.74 -22.30 19.15
C PHE A 515 7.09 -22.49 19.84
N GLU A 516 7.23 -23.52 20.68
CA GLU A 516 8.49 -23.92 21.30
C GLU A 516 9.58 -24.18 20.24
N ALA A 517 9.23 -24.87 19.15
CA ALA A 517 10.15 -25.09 18.02
C ALA A 517 10.54 -23.81 17.26
N LEU A 518 9.81 -22.69 17.46
CA LEU A 518 10.02 -21.42 16.78
C LEU A 518 10.60 -20.31 17.67
N THR A 519 10.86 -20.56 18.97
CA THR A 519 11.24 -19.50 19.93
C THR A 519 12.52 -18.75 19.56
N GLU A 520 13.50 -19.44 18.98
CA GLU A 520 14.80 -18.86 18.59
C GLU A 520 14.69 -17.92 17.37
N VAL A 521 13.61 -18.05 16.59
CA VAL A 521 13.45 -17.35 15.31
C VAL A 521 12.17 -16.49 15.26
N SER A 522 11.32 -16.55 16.29
CA SER A 522 10.10 -15.76 16.41
C SER A 522 9.95 -15.17 17.81
N ILE A 523 10.05 -13.85 17.90
CA ILE A 523 9.78 -13.09 19.13
C ILE A 523 8.33 -13.29 19.60
N ILE A 524 7.40 -13.48 18.66
CA ILE A 524 5.98 -13.73 18.97
C ILE A 524 5.84 -15.08 19.68
N CYS A 525 6.40 -16.15 19.12
CA CYS A 525 6.37 -17.47 19.75
C CYS A 525 7.07 -17.45 21.11
N ASN A 526 8.27 -16.85 21.19
CA ASN A 526 9.02 -16.73 22.44
C ASN A 526 8.20 -16.08 23.57
N LYS A 527 7.42 -15.03 23.27
CA LYS A 527 6.54 -14.38 24.25
C LYS A 527 5.23 -15.13 24.49
N ALA A 528 4.71 -15.83 23.49
CA ALA A 528 3.42 -16.51 23.56
C ALA A 528 3.46 -17.81 24.37
N VAL A 529 4.53 -18.59 24.27
CA VAL A 529 4.70 -19.89 24.97
C VAL A 529 4.42 -19.80 26.47
N PRO A 530 5.09 -18.94 27.26
CA PRO A 530 4.87 -18.90 28.71
C PRO A 530 3.44 -18.50 29.07
N VAL A 531 2.78 -17.67 28.25
CA VAL A 531 1.39 -17.27 28.47
C VAL A 531 0.45 -18.46 28.23
N LEU A 532 0.58 -19.14 27.09
CA LEU A 532 -0.27 -20.28 26.76
C LEU A 532 -0.08 -21.43 27.76
N GLN A 533 1.15 -21.72 28.17
CA GLN A 533 1.45 -22.74 29.20
C GLN A 533 0.82 -22.41 30.55
N SER A 534 0.68 -21.13 30.91
CA SER A 534 0.03 -20.72 32.16
C SER A 534 -1.50 -20.80 32.12
N MET A 535 -2.08 -20.84 30.92
CA MET A 535 -3.53 -20.88 30.71
C MET A 535 -4.06 -22.31 30.52
N LEU A 536 -3.19 -23.25 30.12
CA LEU A 536 -3.44 -24.69 30.10
C LEU A 536 -3.24 -25.29 31.50
#